data_AF-A0A961Q0X9-F1
#
_entry.id   AF-A0A961Q0X9-F1
#
_cell.length_a   1.000
_cell.length_b   1.000
_cell.length_c   1.000
_cell.angle_alpha   90.00
_cell.angle_beta   90.00
_cell.angle_gamma   90.00
#
_symmetry.space_group_name_H-M   'P 1'
#
loop_
_entity.id
_entity.type
_entity.pdbx_description
1 polymer ?
#
loop_
_entity_poly.entity_id
_entity_poly.type
_entity_poly.pdbx_seq_one_letter_code
_entity_poly.pdbx_strand_id
1 'polypeptide(L)'
;DESCGQCTPCRVGCGKAVRLMEAERWDTELLEELSSVMVDASICGLGQAAPNPIRMVIRHFAEEIGAGQAAEPPGRGGGTQSPEGGSQ
;
A
#
# COMPACT_ATOMS: atom_id res chain seq x y z
N ASP A 1 13.06 -12.47 9.99
CA ASP A 1 11.77 -11.87 10.40
C ASP A 1 12.14 -10.57 11.08
N GLU A 2 11.79 -9.44 10.49
CA GLU A 2 12.24 -8.10 10.91
C GLU A 2 11.24 -7.42 11.86
N SER A 3 10.09 -8.04 12.11
CA SER A 3 9.07 -7.51 13.03
C SER A 3 9.53 -7.66 14.48
N CYS A 4 9.36 -6.60 15.29
CA CYS A 4 9.59 -6.66 16.74
C CYS A 4 8.45 -7.32 17.53
N GLY A 5 7.33 -7.64 16.87
CA GLY A 5 6.22 -8.41 17.44
C GLY A 5 5.24 -7.66 18.35
N GLN A 6 5.46 -6.37 18.62
CA GLN A 6 4.70 -5.61 19.63
C GLN A 6 3.24 -5.30 19.26
N CYS A 7 2.92 -5.16 17.98
CA CYS A 7 1.54 -4.94 17.53
C CYS A 7 1.07 -6.08 16.63
N THR A 8 -0.16 -6.56 16.90
CA THR A 8 -0.84 -7.58 16.10
C THR A 8 -0.91 -7.25 14.61
N PRO A 9 -1.30 -6.04 14.17
CA PRO A 9 -1.37 -5.72 12.74
C PRO A 9 -0.03 -5.90 12.03
N CYS A 10 1.11 -5.50 12.61
CA CYS A 10 2.42 -5.74 12.02
C CYS A 10 2.82 -7.24 12.09
N ARG A 11 2.79 -7.86 13.27
CA ARG A 11 3.27 -9.23 13.48
C ARG A 11 2.48 -10.26 12.67
N VAL A 12 1.15 -10.18 12.72
CA VAL A 12 0.26 -11.14 12.06
C VAL A 12 0.00 -10.71 10.61
N GLY A 13 -0.09 -9.40 10.35
CA GLY A 13 -0.37 -8.89 9.01
C GLY A 13 0.74 -9.22 8.02
N CYS A 14 2.02 -9.07 8.38
CA CYS A 14 3.12 -9.47 7.51
C CYS A 14 3.05 -10.96 7.13
N GLY A 15 2.81 -11.84 8.11
CA GLY A 15 2.66 -13.28 7.85
C GLY A 15 1.44 -13.61 7.00
N LYS A 16 0.32 -12.89 7.17
CA LYS A 16 -0.88 -13.07 6.35
C LYS A 16 -0.66 -12.59 4.92
N ALA A 17 0.02 -11.44 4.74
CA ALA A 17 0.37 -10.91 3.42
C ALA A 17 1.24 -11.90 2.63
N VAL A 18 2.27 -12.48 3.26
CA VAL A 18 3.12 -13.51 2.63
C VAL A 18 2.28 -14.67 2.10
N ARG A 19 1.37 -15.22 2.93
CA ARG A 19 0.50 -16.33 2.52
C ARG A 19 -0.45 -15.98 1.38
N LEU A 20 -0.93 -14.74 1.32
CA LEU A 20 -1.78 -14.28 0.21
C LEU A 20 -0.98 -14.15 -1.09
N MET A 21 0.28 -13.75 -1.01
CA MET A 21 1.18 -13.58 -2.16
C MET A 21 1.76 -14.90 -2.70
N GLU A 22 1.61 -16.01 -1.96
CA GLU A 22 1.98 -17.37 -2.43
C GLU A 22 1.01 -17.93 -3.49
N ALA A 23 -0.16 -17.31 -3.65
CA ALA A 23 -1.11 -17.68 -4.69
C ALA A 23 -0.63 -17.26 -6.09
N GLU A 24 -0.98 -18.04 -7.11
CA GLU A 24 -0.67 -17.71 -8.52
C GLU A 24 -1.32 -16.40 -8.97
N ARG A 25 -2.50 -16.09 -8.41
CA ARG A 25 -3.21 -14.83 -8.60
C ARG A 25 -3.46 -14.18 -7.25
N TRP A 26 -3.01 -12.95 -7.11
CA TRP A 26 -3.16 -12.21 -5.85
C TRP A 26 -4.59 -11.69 -5.68
N ASP A 27 -5.09 -11.80 -4.45
CA ASP A 27 -6.33 -11.13 -4.03
C ASP A 27 -6.00 -9.69 -3.63
N THR A 28 -6.06 -8.78 -4.60
CA THR A 28 -5.66 -7.38 -4.39
C THR A 28 -6.59 -6.61 -3.49
N GLU A 29 -7.88 -6.97 -3.44
CA GLU A 29 -8.85 -6.34 -2.54
C GLU A 29 -8.51 -6.67 -1.10
N LEU A 30 -8.32 -7.96 -0.80
CA LEU A 30 -7.94 -8.41 0.54
C LEU A 30 -6.54 -7.90 0.96
N LEU A 31 -5.60 -7.85 0.03
CA LEU A 31 -4.27 -7.28 0.30
C LEU A 31 -4.35 -5.77 0.59
N GLU A 32 -5.22 -5.02 -0.08
CA GLU A 32 -5.40 -3.59 0.17
C GLU A 32 -6.09 -3.32 1.51
N GLU A 33 -7.12 -4.09 1.86
CA GLU A 33 -7.76 -4.02 3.18
C GLU A 33 -6.77 -4.33 4.30
N LEU A 34 -5.99 -5.42 4.15
CA LEU A 34 -4.94 -5.77 5.10
C LEU A 34 -3.90 -4.66 5.22
N SER A 35 -3.50 -4.09 4.08
CA SER A 35 -2.55 -2.98 4.03
C SER A 35 -3.08 -1.75 4.78
N SER A 36 -4.36 -1.39 4.62
CA SER A 36 -4.97 -0.28 5.37
C SER A 36 -4.91 -0.53 6.87
N VAL A 37 -5.31 -1.73 7.33
CA VAL A 37 -5.25 -2.08 8.76
C VAL A 37 -3.81 -2.01 9.29
N MET A 38 -2.83 -2.45 8.50
CA MET A 38 -1.41 -2.36 8.90
C MET A 38 -0.94 -0.91 9.03
N VAL A 39 -1.35 -0.01 8.13
CA VAL A 39 -1.04 1.43 8.21
C VAL A 39 -1.72 2.08 9.41
N ASP A 40 -3.00 1.81 9.64
CA ASP A 40 -3.79 2.56 10.62
C ASP A 40 -3.57 2.08 12.06
N ALA A 41 -3.31 0.78 12.26
CA ALA A 41 -3.26 0.18 13.59
C ALA A 41 -1.85 -0.21 14.08
N SER A 42 -0.81 -0.04 13.27
CA SER A 42 0.56 -0.32 13.71
C SER A 42 1.12 0.79 14.60
N ILE A 43 1.80 0.39 15.67
CA ILE A 43 2.33 1.32 16.70
C ILE A 43 3.52 2.15 16.19
N CYS A 44 4.32 1.61 15.27
CA CYS A 44 5.55 2.26 14.81
C CYS A 44 5.59 2.40 13.29
N GLY A 45 6.44 3.31 12.80
CA GLY A 45 6.59 3.60 11.38
C GLY A 45 6.99 2.39 10.51
N LEU A 46 7.69 1.40 11.08
CA LEU A 46 8.00 0.17 10.34
C LEU A 46 6.72 -0.62 10.02
N GLY A 47 5.84 -0.83 11.00
CA GLY A 47 4.59 -1.55 10.77
C GLY A 47 3.66 -0.80 9.81
N GLN A 48 3.68 0.54 9.87
CA GLN A 48 2.91 1.39 8.96
C GLN A 48 3.47 1.39 7.53
N ALA A 49 4.79 1.27 7.37
CA ALA A 49 5.44 1.24 6.05
C ALA A 49 5.55 -0.16 5.44
N ALA A 50 5.41 -1.22 6.25
CA ALA A 50 5.49 -2.61 5.81
C ALA A 50 4.61 -2.96 4.60
N PRO A 51 3.36 -2.48 4.44
CA PRO A 51 2.55 -2.80 3.27
C PRO A 51 2.90 -1.99 2.01
N ASN A 52 3.80 -1.00 2.08
CA ASN A 52 4.11 -0.14 0.92
C ASN A 52 4.60 -0.91 -0.31
N PRO A 53 5.51 -1.91 -0.21
CA PRO A 53 5.93 -2.67 -1.37
C PRO A 53 4.77 -3.40 -2.06
N ILE A 54 3.83 -3.95 -1.28
CA ILE A 54 2.65 -4.66 -1.80
C ILE A 54 1.79 -3.71 -2.64
N ARG A 55 1.48 -2.53 -2.08
CA ARG A 55 0.71 -1.48 -2.77
C ARG A 55 1.39 -1.02 -4.06
N MET A 56 2.72 -0.90 -4.06
CA MET A 56 3.46 -0.53 -5.27
C MET A 56 3.37 -1.63 -6.34
N VAL A 57 3.45 -2.90 -5.95
CA VAL A 57 3.28 -4.03 -6.88
C VAL A 57 1.88 -4.04 -7.47
N ILE A 58 0.84 -3.92 -6.65
CA ILE A 58 -0.55 -3.84 -7.12
C ILE A 58 -0.73 -2.67 -8.08
N ARG A 59 -0.14 -1.51 -7.79
CA ARG A 59 -0.30 -0.30 -8.60
C ARG A 59 0.44 -0.36 -9.95
N HIS A 60 1.64 -0.94 -9.97
CA HIS A 60 2.55 -0.83 -11.12
C HIS A 60 2.68 -2.14 -11.92
N PHE A 61 2.30 -3.27 -11.34
CA PHE A 61 2.51 -4.60 -11.89
C PHE A 61 1.25 -5.49 -11.73
N ALA A 62 0.05 -4.90 -11.75
CA ALA A 62 -1.21 -5.62 -11.57
C ALA A 62 -1.35 -6.83 -12.52
N GLU A 63 -0.92 -6.66 -13.77
CA GLU A 63 -0.96 -7.71 -14.80
C GLU A 63 -0.04 -8.89 -14.45
N GLU A 64 1.12 -8.65 -13.83
CA GLU A 64 2.08 -9.70 -13.47
C GLU A 64 1.61 -10.56 -12.28
N ILE A 65 0.80 -9.98 -11.39
CA ILE A 65 0.23 -10.69 -10.22
C ILE A 65 -1.16 -11.26 -10.50
N GLY A 66 -1.59 -11.28 -11.77
CA GLY A 66 -2.89 -11.80 -12.19
C GLY A 66 -4.09 -10.98 -11.71
N ALA A 67 -3.87 -9.75 -11.24
CA ALA A 67 -4.91 -8.85 -10.80
C ALA A 67 -5.45 -8.08 -12.01
N GLY A 68 -6.62 -8.49 -12.51
CA GLY A 68 -7.31 -7.76 -13.58
C GLY A 68 -7.58 -6.31 -13.16
N GLN A 69 -6.85 -5.37 -13.78
CA GLN A 69 -6.98 -3.91 -13.73
C GLN A 69 -7.58 -3.32 -12.43
N ALA A 70 -6.75 -3.13 -11.41
CA ALA A 70 -7.03 -2.13 -10.38
C ALA A 70 -6.90 -0.73 -11.04
N ALA A 71 -7.99 0.04 -10.98
CA ALA A 71 -8.19 1.29 -11.69
C ALA A 71 -7.02 2.28 -11.60
N GLU A 72 -6.74 2.94 -12.72
CA GLU A 72 -5.82 4.08 -12.83
C GLU A 72 -6.18 5.15 -11.78
N PRO A 73 -5.26 5.53 -10.87
CA PRO A 73 -5.51 6.67 -10.01
C PRO A 73 -5.52 7.93 -10.87
N PRO A 74 -6.47 8.86 -10.66
CA PRO A 74 -6.57 10.06 -11.48
C PRO A 74 -5.26 10.83 -11.42
N GLY A 75 -4.79 11.19 -12.61
CA GLY A 75 -3.47 11.77 -12.85
C GLY A 75 -3.05 12.79 -11.80
N ARG A 76 -1.82 12.61 -11.31
CA ARG A 76 -1.09 13.65 -10.59
C ARG A 76 -0.78 14.76 -11.60
N GLY A 77 -1.78 15.60 -11.88
CA GLY A 77 -1.60 16.87 -12.57
C GLY A 77 -0.70 17.75 -11.72
N GLY A 78 0.58 17.83 -12.10
CA GLY A 78 1.51 18.83 -11.61
C GLY A 78 1.02 20.21 -12.04
N GLY A 79 0.24 20.86 -11.19
CA GLY A 79 -0.12 22.26 -11.30
C GLY A 79 0.70 23.09 -10.32
N THR A 80 1.99 23.30 -10.60
CA THR A 80 2.69 24.48 -10.08
C THR A 80 2.17 25.68 -10.87
N GLN A 81 1.40 26.56 -10.22
CA GLN A 81 1.21 27.96 -10.57
C GLN A 81 0.35 28.59 -9.46
N SER A 82 1.00 29.12 -8.42
CA SER A 82 0.46 30.23 -7.64
C SER A 82 0.75 31.51 -8.43
N PRO A 83 -0.25 32.30 -8.85
CA PRO A 83 -0.03 33.65 -9.31
C PRO A 83 -0.59 34.60 -8.26
N GLU A 84 0.18 34.91 -7.21
CA GLU A 84 -0.16 36.05 -6.34
C GLU A 84 1.08 36.93 -6.15
N GLY A 85 1.38 37.67 -7.21
CA GLY A 85 2.04 38.97 -7.12
C GLY A 85 1.09 40.01 -7.70
N GLY A 86 0.61 40.92 -6.86
CA GLY A 86 -0.23 42.03 -7.29
C GLY A 86 -0.38 43.06 -6.17
N SER A 87 0.33 44.19 -6.32
CA SER A 87 0.24 45.39 -5.50
C SER A 87 -1.19 45.77 -5.14
N GLN A 88 -1.38 46.13 -3.87
CA GLN A 88 -1.95 47.40 -3.43
C GLN A 88 -1.54 47.64 -1.97
#